data_AF-A0A9D7NLB9-F1
#
_entry.id   AF-A0A9D7NLB9-F1
#
_cell.length_a   1.000
_cell.length_b   1.000
_cell.length_c   1.000
_cell.angle_alpha   90.00
_cell.angle_beta   90.00
_cell.angle_gamma   90.00
#
_symmetry.space_group_name_H-M   'P 1'
#
loop_
_entity.id
_entity.type
_entity.pdbx_description
1 polymer ?
#
loop_
_entity_poly.entity_id
_entity_poly.type
_entity_poly.pdbx_seq_one_letter_code
_entity_poly.pdbx_strand_id
1 'polypeptide(L)'
;MLRYADVLLIAAEALNENGKTQQALTYLNAVRARARGTRRNILPDVTVTDKDALRQRIWQERRVELAMEQQRWFDLVRTGQAETRMKAVGKKLPQRKT
;
A
#
# COMPACT_ATOMS: atom_id res chain seq x y z
N MET A 1 -14.83 4.34 -5.38
CA MET A 1 -15.39 2.97 -5.28
C MET A 1 -14.68 2.24 -4.16
N LEU A 2 -15.38 1.47 -3.33
CA LEU A 2 -14.78 0.64 -2.27
C LEU A 2 -14.85 -0.84 -2.68
N ARG A 3 -13.71 -1.53 -2.64
CA ARG A 3 -13.62 -2.98 -2.91
C ARG A 3 -13.10 -3.70 -1.68
N TYR A 4 -13.39 -5.00 -1.58
CA TYR A 4 -12.92 -5.84 -0.46
C TYR A 4 -11.39 -5.79 -0.29
N ALA A 5 -10.63 -5.80 -1.39
CA ALA A 5 -9.17 -5.68 -1.35
C ALA A 5 -8.69 -4.37 -0.70
N ASP A 6 -9.39 -3.25 -0.90
CA ASP A 6 -9.03 -1.98 -0.26
C ASP A 6 -9.17 -2.07 1.26
N VAL A 7 -10.28 -2.64 1.75
CA VAL A 7 -10.51 -2.86 3.19
C VAL A 7 -9.45 -3.75 3.81
N LEU A 8 -9.06 -4.83 3.12
CA LEU A 8 -7.97 -5.71 3.59
C LEU A 8 -6.65 -4.97 3.71
N LEU A 9 -6.31 -4.12 2.73
CA LEU A 9 -5.06 -3.35 2.76
C LEU A 9 -5.09 -2.23 3.79
N ILE A 10 -6.25 -1.61 4.06
CA ILE A 10 -6.43 -0.66 5.17
C ILE A 10 -6.22 -1.38 6.52
N ALA A 11 -6.80 -2.58 6.69
CA ALA A 11 -6.60 -3.38 7.90
C ALA A 11 -5.14 -3.79 8.09
N ALA A 12 -4.45 -4.21 7.02
CA ALA A 12 -3.03 -4.52 7.05
C ALA A 12 -2.20 -3.30 7.50
N GLU A 13 -2.47 -2.12 6.94
CA GLU A 13 -1.77 -0.90 7.30
C GLU A 13 -2.01 -0.51 8.77
N ALA A 14 -3.27 -0.52 9.22
CA ALA A 14 -3.62 -0.19 10.59
C ALA A 14 -2.95 -1.13 11.61
N LEU A 15 -2.92 -2.44 11.31
CA LEU A 15 -2.25 -3.43 12.15
C LEU A 15 -0.73 -3.23 12.19
N ASN A 16 -0.11 -2.93 11.05
CA ASN A 16 1.31 -2.62 11.01
C ASN A 16 1.64 -1.38 11.85
N GLU A 17 0.84 -0.31 11.73
CA GLU A 17 1.04 0.91 12.51
C GLU A 17 0.85 0.70 14.01
N ASN A 18 -0.02 -0.25 14.40
CA ASN A 18 -0.25 -0.64 15.78
C ASN A 18 0.73 -1.72 16.29
N GLY A 19 1.83 -1.99 15.58
CA GLY A 19 2.86 -2.96 15.98
C GLY A 19 2.46 -4.44 15.83
N LYS A 20 1.29 -4.73 15.27
CA LYS A 20 0.77 -6.09 15.04
C LYS A 20 1.18 -6.61 13.66
N THR A 21 2.47 -6.54 13.35
CA THR A 21 3.01 -6.81 12.00
C THR A 21 2.72 -8.23 11.51
N GLN A 22 2.74 -9.23 12.39
CA GLN A 22 2.38 -10.60 12.04
C GLN A 22 0.91 -10.74 11.58
N GLN A 23 -0.01 -9.99 12.20
CA GLN A 23 -1.42 -10.00 11.79
C GLN A 23 -1.64 -9.23 10.48
N ALA A 24 -0.85 -8.17 10.25
CA ALA A 24 -0.89 -7.43 8.99
C ALA A 24 -0.54 -8.31 7.78
N LEU A 25 0.42 -9.25 7.95
CA LEU A 25 0.80 -10.18 6.88
C LEU A 25 -0.37 -11.04 6.40
N THR A 26 -1.31 -11.41 7.28
CA THR A 26 -2.49 -12.21 6.90
C THR A 26 -3.30 -11.50 5.83
N TYR A 27 -3.60 -10.21 6.02
CA TYR A 27 -4.42 -9.45 5.08
C TYR A 27 -3.65 -9.03 3.83
N LEU A 28 -2.37 -8.66 3.96
CA LEU A 28 -1.51 -8.36 2.81
C LEU A 28 -1.37 -9.59 1.89
N ASN A 29 -1.07 -10.75 2.46
CA ASN A 29 -0.87 -11.97 1.69
C ASN A 29 -2.19 -12.54 1.15
N ALA A 30 -3.34 -12.26 1.77
CA ALA A 30 -4.64 -12.62 1.20
C ALA A 30 -4.89 -11.93 -0.15
N VAL A 31 -4.56 -10.64 -0.27
CA VAL A 31 -4.67 -9.90 -1.53
C VAL A 31 -3.71 -10.46 -2.58
N ARG A 32 -2.45 -10.70 -2.19
CA ARG A 32 -1.42 -11.29 -3.08
C ARG A 32 -1.79 -12.71 -3.52
N ALA A 33 -2.35 -13.52 -2.62
CA ALA A 33 -2.83 -14.86 -2.91
C ALA A 33 -3.94 -14.87 -3.95
N ARG A 34 -4.91 -13.97 -3.82
CA ARG A 34 -5.95 -13.82 -4.83
C ARG A 34 -5.37 -13.37 -6.17
N ALA A 35 -4.49 -12.37 -6.17
CA ALA A 35 -3.91 -11.83 -7.40
C ALA A 35 -3.11 -12.88 -8.20
N ARG A 36 -2.38 -13.78 -7.53
CA ARG A 36 -1.56 -14.81 -8.19
C ARG A 36 -2.31 -16.10 -8.52
N GLY A 37 -3.48 -16.33 -7.94
CA GLY A 37 -4.24 -17.58 -8.09
C GLY A 37 -3.38 -18.81 -7.75
N THR A 38 -3.27 -19.74 -8.69
CA THR A 38 -2.48 -20.98 -8.52
C THR A 38 -0.98 -20.80 -8.76
N ARG A 39 -0.55 -19.66 -9.32
CA ARG A 39 0.85 -19.42 -9.71
C ARG A 39 1.64 -18.80 -8.56
N ARG A 40 2.06 -19.59 -7.57
CA ARG A 40 2.73 -19.08 -6.36
C ARG A 40 4.08 -18.39 -6.63
N ASN A 41 4.80 -18.81 -7.67
CA ASN A 41 6.17 -18.35 -7.93
C ASN A 41 6.26 -16.91 -8.47
N ILE A 42 5.19 -16.38 -9.08
CA ILE A 42 5.21 -15.03 -9.69
C ILE A 42 4.97 -13.91 -8.68
N LEU A 43 4.36 -14.21 -7.53
CA LEU A 43 4.04 -13.24 -6.49
C LEU A 43 4.09 -13.92 -5.11
N PRO A 44 5.30 -14.20 -4.59
CA PRO A 44 5.46 -14.89 -3.33
C PRO A 44 4.89 -14.08 -2.16
N ASP A 45 4.63 -14.75 -1.05
CA ASP A 45 4.18 -14.08 0.18
C ASP A 45 5.25 -13.15 0.73
N VAL A 46 4.78 -12.05 1.34
CA VAL A 46 5.64 -11.17 2.14
C VAL A 46 5.79 -11.78 3.51
N THR A 47 7.04 -11.93 3.96
CA THR A 47 7.40 -12.48 5.27
C THR A 47 8.08 -11.45 6.18
N VAL A 48 8.30 -10.24 5.69
CA VAL A 48 8.96 -9.16 6.43
C VAL A 48 8.04 -8.66 7.55
N THR A 49 8.54 -8.64 8.78
CA THR A 49 7.80 -8.22 9.98
C THR A 49 8.33 -6.93 10.60
N ASP A 50 9.45 -6.38 10.10
CA ASP A 50 9.90 -5.04 10.46
C ASP A 50 8.84 -4.00 10.06
N LYS A 51 8.50 -3.11 10.98
CA LYS A 51 7.37 -2.18 10.84
C LYS A 51 7.54 -1.25 9.64
N ASP A 52 8.72 -0.67 9.46
CA ASP A 52 8.97 0.32 8.43
C ASP A 52 9.09 -0.34 7.05
N ALA A 53 9.78 -1.48 6.98
CA ALA A 53 9.86 -2.27 5.75
C ALA A 53 8.50 -2.83 5.33
N LEU A 54 7.69 -3.33 6.28
CA LEU A 54 6.34 -3.83 5.98
C LEU A 54 5.42 -2.69 5.54
N ARG A 55 5.51 -1.50 6.14
CA ARG A 55 4.78 -0.31 5.67
C ARG A 55 5.04 -0.04 4.19
N GLN A 56 6.30 -0.06 3.77
CA GLN A 56 6.66 0.13 2.36
C GLN A 56 6.06 -0.95 1.45
N ARG A 57 6.04 -2.22 1.91
CA ARG A 57 5.42 -3.32 1.17
C ARG A 57 3.90 -3.12 1.03
N ILE A 58 3.21 -2.72 2.09
CA ILE A 58 1.77 -2.45 2.08
C ILE A 58 1.45 -1.29 1.13
N TRP A 59 2.20 -0.19 1.19
CA TRP A 59 2.02 0.95 0.28
C TRP A 59 2.28 0.60 -1.18
N GLN A 60 3.27 -0.26 -1.44
CA GLN A 60 3.51 -0.76 -2.79
C GLN A 60 2.38 -1.66 -3.26
N GLU A 61 1.82 -2.52 -2.40
CA GLU A 61 0.68 -3.38 -2.75
C GLU A 61 -0.56 -2.54 -3.08
N ARG A 62 -0.88 -1.53 -2.24
CA ARG A 62 -1.99 -0.58 -2.51
C ARG A 62 -1.83 0.10 -3.87
N ARG A 63 -0.60 0.48 -4.23
CA ARG A 63 -0.31 1.12 -5.52
C ARG A 63 -0.62 0.23 -6.72
N VAL A 64 -0.31 -1.07 -6.64
CA VAL A 64 -0.49 -1.99 -7.77
C VAL A 64 -1.90 -2.57 -7.83
N GLU A 65 -2.50 -2.90 -6.69
CA GLU A 65 -3.84 -3.50 -6.59
C GLU A 65 -4.95 -2.50 -6.92
N LEU A 66 -4.77 -1.22 -6.56
CA LEU A 66 -5.76 -0.15 -6.77
C LEU A 66 -5.35 0.78 -7.92
N ALA A 67 -4.51 0.30 -8.84
CA ALA A 67 -4.06 1.07 -9.98
C ALA A 67 -5.25 1.47 -10.86
N MET A 68 -5.25 2.71 -11.35
CA MET A 68 -6.33 3.30 -12.17
C MET A 68 -7.70 3.44 -11.47
N GLU A 69 -7.77 3.29 -10.14
CA GLU A 69 -9.01 3.46 -9.35
C GLU A 69 -9.05 4.77 -8.54
N GLN A 70 -8.32 5.80 -8.99
CA GLN A 70 -8.29 7.15 -8.40
C GLN A 70 -7.84 7.23 -6.92
N GLN A 71 -7.24 6.16 -6.36
CA GLN A 71 -6.80 6.13 -4.94
C GLN A 71 -5.40 6.75 -4.72
N ARG A 72 -4.53 6.69 -5.73
CA ARG A 72 -3.10 6.96 -5.56
C ARG A 72 -2.79 8.36 -5.00
N TRP A 73 -3.52 9.38 -5.45
CA TRP A 73 -3.28 10.74 -4.99
C TRP A 73 -3.54 10.88 -3.48
N PHE A 74 -4.67 10.35 -3.01
CA PHE A 74 -5.06 10.44 -1.59
C PHE A 74 -4.10 9.66 -0.69
N ASP A 75 -3.64 8.48 -1.11
CA ASP A 75 -2.62 7.72 -0.39
C ASP A 75 -1.29 8.51 -0.27
N LEU A 76 -0.86 9.19 -1.33
CA LEU A 76 0.37 9.99 -1.30
C LEU A 76 0.27 11.19 -0.37
N VAL A 77 -0.87 11.88 -0.36
CA VAL A 77 -1.11 13.02 0.52
C VAL A 77 -1.18 12.58 1.98
N ARG A 78 -1.98 11.55 2.28
CA ARG A 78 -2.14 10.99 3.64
C ARG A 78 -0.82 10.55 4.26
N THR A 79 0.06 9.96 3.45
CA THR A 79 1.34 9.39 3.92
C THR A 79 2.50 10.39 3.86
N GLY A 80 2.24 11.65 3.49
CA GLY A 80 3.29 12.67 3.34
C GLY A 80 4.27 12.44 2.17
N GLN A 81 3.99 11.48 1.29
CA GLN A 81 4.85 11.12 0.16
C GLN A 81 4.60 11.96 -1.10
N ALA A 82 3.53 12.77 -1.13
CA ALA A 82 3.12 13.51 -2.32
C ALA A 82 4.27 14.36 -2.89
N GLU A 83 4.98 15.11 -2.05
CA GLU A 83 6.04 15.99 -2.52
C GLU A 83 7.20 15.20 -3.14
N THR A 84 7.71 14.22 -2.39
CA THR A 84 8.81 13.36 -2.83
C THR A 84 8.49 12.65 -4.13
N ARG A 85 7.27 12.10 -4.27
CA ARG A 85 6.87 11.33 -5.46
C ARG A 85 6.58 12.23 -6.66
N MET A 86 6.00 13.41 -6.46
CA MET A 86 5.74 14.35 -7.56
C MET A 86 7.03 14.98 -8.07
N LYS A 87 7.97 15.35 -7.19
CA LYS A 87 9.31 15.81 -7.59
C LYS A 87 10.04 14.77 -8.42
N ALA A 88 9.97 13.49 -8.03
CA ALA A 88 10.61 12.40 -8.75
C ALA A 88 10.11 12.23 -10.20
N VAL A 89 8.90 12.71 -10.53
CA VAL A 89 8.34 12.69 -11.90
C VAL A 89 8.34 14.07 -12.57
N GLY A 90 9.14 15.02 -12.05
CA GLY A 90 9.27 16.36 -12.62
C GLY A 90 8.05 17.27 -12.42
N LYS A 91 7.15 16.94 -11.47
CA LYS A 91 5.96 17.74 -11.16
C LYS A 91 6.15 18.50 -9.84
N LYS A 92 5.66 19.74 -9.80
CA LYS A 92 5.63 20.57 -8.58
C LYS A 92 4.26 20.45 -7.92
N LEU A 93 4.23 20.34 -6.59
CA LEU A 93 2.97 20.46 -5.85
C LEU A 93 2.50 21.92 -5.87
N PRO A 94 1.17 22.17 -5.97
CA PRO A 94 0.65 23.51 -5.81
C PRO A 94 0.97 24.01 -4.40
N GLN A 95 1.57 25.20 -4.31
CA GLN A 95 1.86 25.80 -3.02
C GLN A 95 0.57 26.23 -2.35
N ARG A 96 0.46 25.96 -1.04
CA ARG A 96 -0.62 26.49 -0.23
C ARG A 96 -0.47 28.00 -0.20
N LYS A 97 -1.40 28.73 -0.81
CA LYS A 97 -1.47 30.19 -0.68
C LYS A 97 -1.78 30.46 0.80
N THR A 98 -0.81 31.06 1.50
CA THR A 98 -0.97 31.62 2.85
C THR A 98 -1.76 32.92 2.78
#